data_AF-A0A955HTF3-F1
#
_entry.id   AF-A0A955HTF3-F1
#
_cell.length_a   1.000
_cell.length_b   1.000
_cell.length_c   1.000
_cell.angle_alpha   90.00
_cell.angle_beta   90.00
_cell.angle_gamma   90.00
#
_symmetry.space_group_name_H-M   'P 1'
#
loop_
_entity.id
_entity.type
_entity.pdbx_description
1 polymer ?
#
loop_
_entity_poly.entity_id
_entity_poly.type
_entity_poly.pdbx_seq_one_letter_code
_entity_poly.pdbx_strand_id
1 'polypeptide(L)'
;MPDIFSSAEPEVERLRIQKKHVLAERVTEEGHLVDKDGNVVHAPKTRDVSDYSHVMRDFSPSINPFAAFMAKPKKLRFTTQAQGETVILLLRQHPVTQVGWMLMATAGVFLPALLSIIHFLDFLPGPYQTAVMIGWYLVLLGFIVESFLKWFYNVYIITDERVIDVDFSSLLYRDISSAKIDRIEDVTAQTAGFLSALFDFGTVVIQTAAERREFEFNGIPHPAKVTTLLNDLILEEEREKLEGRVI
;
A
#
# COMPACT_ATOMS: atom_id res chain seq x y z
N MET A 1 10.40 42.62 -53.89
CA MET A 1 10.79 41.25 -53.53
C MET A 1 9.68 40.67 -52.68
N PRO A 2 9.11 39.50 -53.03
CA PRO A 2 8.03 38.87 -52.26
C PRO A 2 8.63 37.98 -51.17
N ASP A 3 8.18 38.16 -49.91
CA ASP A 3 8.54 37.25 -48.82
C ASP A 3 7.65 36.00 -48.87
N ILE A 4 8.35 34.89 -49.05
CA ILE A 4 7.86 33.52 -49.13
C ILE A 4 7.83 33.01 -47.69
N PHE A 5 6.74 33.14 -46.92
CA PHE A 5 6.45 32.32 -45.73
C PHE A 5 5.07 32.70 -45.15
N SER A 6 3.99 32.13 -45.69
CA SER A 6 2.65 32.23 -45.08
C SER A 6 1.68 31.16 -45.61
N SER A 7 1.99 29.87 -45.46
CA SER A 7 1.01 28.81 -45.82
C SER A 7 1.16 27.43 -45.15
N ALA A 8 2.09 27.19 -44.22
CA ALA A 8 2.35 25.83 -43.72
C ALA A 8 1.62 25.42 -42.42
N GLU A 9 1.01 26.35 -41.67
CA GLU A 9 0.38 26.03 -40.37
C GLU A 9 -0.96 25.26 -40.42
N PRO A 10 -1.83 25.34 -41.44
CA PRO A 10 -3.11 24.62 -41.39
C PRO A 10 -3.01 23.13 -41.76
N GLU A 11 -1.89 22.66 -42.32
CA GLU A 11 -1.72 21.27 -42.79
C GLU A 11 -1.08 20.37 -41.72
N VAL A 12 -0.13 20.91 -40.93
CA VAL A 12 0.48 20.21 -39.80
C VAL A 12 -0.54 19.97 -38.68
N GLU A 13 -1.43 20.92 -38.43
CA GLU A 13 -2.50 20.78 -37.44
C GLU A 13 -3.58 19.77 -37.90
N ARG A 14 -3.89 19.73 -39.20
CA ARG A 14 -4.77 18.68 -39.79
C ARG A 14 -4.16 17.30 -39.68
N LEU A 15 -2.85 17.15 -39.91
CA LEU A 15 -2.14 15.89 -39.70
C LEU A 15 -2.09 15.49 -38.23
N ARG A 16 -2.01 16.44 -37.29
CA ARG A 16 -2.02 16.17 -35.85
C ARG A 16 -3.41 15.75 -35.35
N ILE A 17 -4.46 16.38 -35.87
CA ILE A 17 -5.86 16.02 -35.61
C ILE A 17 -6.21 14.68 -36.27
N GLN A 18 -5.76 14.42 -37.50
CA GLN A 18 -5.97 13.16 -38.21
C GLN A 18 -5.20 12.01 -37.56
N LYS A 19 -3.96 12.24 -37.07
CA LYS A 19 -3.20 11.23 -36.33
C LYS A 19 -3.75 10.99 -34.92
N LYS A 20 -4.39 12.00 -34.29
CA LYS A 20 -5.19 11.83 -33.05
C LYS A 20 -6.48 11.05 -33.31
N HIS A 21 -7.17 11.30 -34.42
CA HIS A 21 -8.38 10.57 -34.82
C HIS A 21 -8.08 9.11 -35.23
N VAL A 22 -6.94 8.86 -35.88
CA VAL A 22 -6.52 7.50 -36.31
C VAL A 22 -5.89 6.69 -35.16
N LEU A 23 -5.49 7.33 -34.05
CA LEU A 23 -5.05 6.61 -32.84
C LEU A 23 -6.22 6.20 -31.92
N ALA A 24 -7.41 6.78 -32.14
CA ALA A 24 -8.64 6.44 -31.45
C ALA A 24 -9.42 5.40 -32.27
N GLU A 25 -8.83 4.23 -32.48
CA GLU A 25 -9.47 3.17 -33.24
C GLU A 25 -9.53 1.88 -32.42
N ARG A 26 -10.73 1.66 -31.86
CA ARG A 26 -11.42 0.40 -31.50
C ARG A 26 -12.00 0.47 -30.09
N VAL A 27 -13.19 1.08 -30.02
CA VAL A 27 -14.16 0.81 -28.96
C VAL A 27 -14.68 -0.61 -29.20
N THR A 28 -14.48 -1.52 -28.26
CA THR A 28 -15.14 -2.84 -28.26
C THR A 28 -16.63 -2.70 -27.99
N GLU A 29 -17.46 -3.69 -28.35
CA GLU A 29 -18.92 -3.67 -28.14
C GLU A 29 -19.38 -3.45 -26.69
N GLU A 30 -18.45 -3.47 -25.72
CA GLU A 30 -18.67 -3.17 -24.30
C GLU A 30 -18.28 -1.74 -23.87
N GLY A 31 -17.90 -0.84 -24.79
CA GLY A 31 -17.61 0.57 -24.48
C GLY A 31 -16.22 0.82 -23.87
N HIS A 32 -15.32 -0.16 -23.88
CA HIS A 32 -13.95 -0.01 -23.39
C HIS A 32 -13.01 0.44 -24.51
N LEU A 33 -12.13 1.43 -24.24
CA LEU A 33 -11.05 1.80 -25.14
C LEU A 33 -9.97 0.69 -25.09
N VAL A 34 -9.38 0.32 -26.22
CA VAL A 34 -8.39 -0.76 -26.30
C VAL A 34 -7.14 -0.27 -27.02
N ASP A 35 -5.95 -0.64 -26.53
CA ASP A 35 -4.68 -0.32 -27.19
C ASP A 35 -4.48 -1.18 -28.46
N LYS A 36 -3.41 -0.90 -29.19
CA LYS A 36 -3.06 -1.64 -30.42
C LYS A 36 -2.73 -3.12 -30.16
N ASP A 37 -2.51 -3.50 -28.91
CA ASP A 37 -2.13 -4.84 -28.47
C ASP A 37 -3.32 -5.61 -27.85
N GLY A 38 -4.52 -5.03 -27.84
CA GLY A 38 -5.74 -5.68 -27.35
C GLY A 38 -6.00 -5.51 -25.85
N ASN A 39 -5.22 -4.68 -25.14
CA ASN A 39 -5.45 -4.41 -23.72
C ASN A 39 -6.48 -3.28 -23.55
N VAL A 40 -7.38 -3.44 -22.58
CA VAL A 40 -8.30 -2.36 -22.19
C VAL A 40 -7.46 -1.18 -21.67
N VAL A 41 -7.57 -0.04 -22.35
CA VAL A 41 -6.99 1.24 -21.98
C VAL A 41 -8.04 2.02 -21.23
N HIS A 42 -7.80 2.25 -19.94
CA HIS A 42 -8.57 3.24 -19.21
C HIS A 42 -8.19 4.63 -19.75
N ALA A 43 -9.18 5.48 -20.03
CA ALA A 43 -8.92 6.85 -20.46
C ALA A 43 -7.96 7.54 -19.47
N PRO A 44 -7.01 8.38 -19.91
CA PRO A 44 -6.08 9.02 -19.00
C PRO A 44 -6.86 9.84 -17.96
N LYS A 45 -6.78 9.41 -16.69
CA LYS A 45 -7.40 10.09 -15.54
C LYS A 45 -6.97 11.55 -15.52
N THR A 46 -7.93 12.45 -15.69
CA THR A 46 -7.70 13.90 -15.86
C THR A 46 -7.69 14.67 -14.54
N ARG A 47 -8.05 14.03 -13.42
CA ARG A 47 -8.22 14.67 -12.10
C ARG A 47 -7.18 14.16 -11.11
N ASP A 48 -6.50 15.07 -10.41
CA ASP A 48 -5.59 14.67 -9.34
C ASP A 48 -6.41 14.25 -8.12
N VAL A 49 -5.87 13.35 -7.29
CA VAL A 49 -6.56 12.87 -6.09
C VAL A 49 -6.98 14.00 -5.14
N SER A 50 -6.25 15.13 -5.09
CA SER A 50 -6.67 16.28 -4.27
C SER A 50 -7.97 16.95 -4.74
N ASP A 51 -8.38 16.70 -5.97
CA ASP A 51 -9.54 17.35 -6.57
C ASP A 51 -10.84 16.74 -6.01
N TYR A 52 -10.88 15.41 -5.83
CA TYR A 52 -12.05 14.69 -5.34
C TYR A 52 -11.92 14.18 -3.89
N SER A 53 -10.72 13.84 -3.40
CA SER A 53 -10.55 13.45 -1.99
C SER A 53 -10.13 14.62 -1.12
N HIS A 54 -11.01 14.96 -0.17
CA HIS A 54 -10.77 16.01 0.81
C HIS A 54 -9.67 15.63 1.81
N VAL A 55 -9.57 14.35 2.17
CA VAL A 55 -8.49 13.84 3.03
C VAL A 55 -7.13 14.11 2.40
N MET A 56 -6.98 13.80 1.11
CA MET A 56 -5.71 13.93 0.40
C MET A 56 -5.33 15.37 0.04
N ARG A 57 -6.26 16.31 0.18
CA ARG A 57 -5.97 17.74 0.00
C ARG A 57 -5.12 18.30 1.14
N ASP A 58 -5.29 17.76 2.35
CA ASP A 58 -4.61 18.24 3.55
C ASP A 58 -3.19 17.67 3.70
N PHE A 59 -2.86 16.59 2.98
CA PHE A 59 -1.55 15.95 3.06
C PHE A 59 -0.61 16.39 1.95
N SER A 60 0.59 16.85 2.34
CA SER A 60 1.67 17.12 1.41
C SER A 60 2.36 15.83 0.95
N PRO A 61 2.88 15.77 -0.28
CA PRO A 61 3.66 14.62 -0.77
C PRO A 61 4.83 14.29 0.17
N SER A 62 4.88 13.05 0.64
CA SER A 62 5.98 12.57 1.49
C SER A 62 7.05 11.87 0.66
N ILE A 63 8.32 12.15 0.98
CA ILE A 63 9.50 11.52 0.36
C ILE A 63 10.15 10.52 1.33
N ASN A 64 9.76 10.51 2.60
CA ASN A 64 10.43 9.72 3.62
C ASN A 64 10.06 8.22 3.48
N PRO A 65 11.00 7.33 3.11
CA PRO A 65 10.72 5.91 2.88
C PRO A 65 10.27 5.16 4.14
N PHE A 66 10.57 5.72 5.33
CA PHE A 66 10.21 5.16 6.63
C PHE A 66 8.92 5.74 7.22
N ALA A 67 8.24 6.65 6.50
CA ALA A 67 6.96 7.16 6.97
C ALA A 67 5.91 6.04 6.97
N ALA A 68 5.22 5.87 8.10
CA ALA A 68 4.08 4.94 8.20
C ALA A 68 2.86 5.43 7.40
N PHE A 69 2.78 6.73 7.13
CA PHE A 69 1.78 7.36 6.27
C PHE A 69 2.49 8.18 5.18
N MET A 70 2.53 7.66 3.96
CA MET A 70 3.20 8.29 2.83
C MET A 70 2.18 8.66 1.75
N ALA A 71 1.68 9.89 1.83
CA ALA A 71 0.76 10.43 0.83
C ALA A 71 1.49 10.86 -0.45
N LYS A 72 0.87 10.57 -1.61
CA LYS A 72 1.26 11.00 -2.96
C LYS A 72 2.76 10.82 -3.28
N PRO A 73 3.32 9.60 -3.22
CA PRO A 73 4.73 9.38 -3.51
C PRO A 73 5.06 9.58 -5.00
N LYS A 74 5.64 10.72 -5.37
CA LYS A 74 5.93 11.12 -6.77
C LYS A 74 6.93 10.23 -7.54
N LYS A 75 7.67 9.35 -6.86
CA LYS A 75 8.76 8.55 -7.47
C LYS A 75 8.63 7.03 -7.24
N LEU A 76 7.52 6.57 -6.67
CA LEU A 76 7.30 5.13 -6.49
C LEU A 76 6.64 4.57 -7.75
N ARG A 77 7.34 3.62 -8.38
CA ARG A 77 6.77 2.78 -9.45
C ARG A 77 6.94 1.33 -9.06
N PHE A 78 5.90 0.52 -9.25
CA PHE A 78 5.93 -0.92 -8.98
C PHE A 78 6.04 -1.72 -10.28
N THR A 79 6.66 -2.90 -10.24
CA THR A 79 6.83 -3.76 -11.43
C THR A 79 5.49 -4.21 -12.01
N THR A 80 4.47 -4.39 -11.18
CA THR A 80 3.11 -4.82 -11.56
C THR A 80 2.13 -3.66 -11.78
N GLN A 81 2.62 -2.42 -11.77
CA GLN A 81 1.79 -1.22 -11.94
C GLN A 81 1.26 -1.13 -13.36
N ALA A 82 -0.05 -0.90 -13.51
CA ALA A 82 -0.68 -0.72 -14.81
C ALA A 82 -0.22 0.61 -15.45
N GLN A 83 -0.32 0.70 -16.77
CA GLN A 83 0.02 1.93 -17.48
C GLN A 83 -0.95 3.04 -17.08
N GLY A 84 -0.44 4.11 -16.46
CA GLY A 84 -1.23 5.25 -16.00
C GLY A 84 -1.75 5.15 -14.55
N GLU A 85 -1.60 4.00 -13.89
CA GLU A 85 -1.97 3.85 -12.47
C GLU A 85 -1.12 4.75 -11.58
N THR A 86 -1.75 5.49 -10.67
CA THR A 86 -1.08 6.43 -9.76
C THR A 86 -1.15 5.95 -8.32
N VAL A 87 -0.03 6.05 -7.61
CA VAL A 87 0.04 5.65 -6.20
C VAL A 87 -0.45 6.81 -5.35
N ILE A 88 -1.55 6.60 -4.65
CA ILE A 88 -2.21 7.63 -3.84
C ILE A 88 -1.65 7.65 -2.43
N LEU A 89 -1.57 6.47 -1.82
CA LEU A 89 -1.15 6.32 -0.43
C LEU A 89 -0.33 5.05 -0.26
N LEU A 90 0.79 5.15 0.46
CA LEU A 90 1.53 4.01 0.97
C LEU A 90 1.47 4.04 2.50
N LEU A 91 1.02 2.94 3.09
CA LEU A 91 0.84 2.76 4.51
C LEU A 91 1.76 1.66 5.03
N ARG A 92 2.26 1.84 6.25
CA ARG A 92 2.97 0.81 7.01
C ARG A 92 2.39 0.73 8.42
N GLN A 93 2.65 -0.39 9.08
CA GLN A 93 2.28 -0.57 10.47
C GLN A 93 2.95 0.50 11.36
N HIS A 94 2.21 1.01 12.33
CA HIS A 94 2.66 2.04 13.24
C HIS A 94 3.77 1.51 14.18
N PRO A 95 4.82 2.27 14.51
CA PRO A 95 5.91 1.78 15.37
C PRO A 95 5.46 1.33 16.76
N VAL A 96 4.35 1.87 17.28
CA VAL A 96 3.82 1.49 18.61
C VAL A 96 3.35 0.04 18.65
N THR A 97 2.99 -0.57 17.51
CA THR A 97 2.61 -2.00 17.48
C THR A 97 3.77 -2.90 17.90
N GLN A 98 5.02 -2.42 17.81
CA GLN A 98 6.22 -3.18 18.14
C GLN A 98 6.47 -3.31 19.65
N VAL A 99 5.83 -2.47 20.47
CA VAL A 99 6.06 -2.44 21.92
C VAL A 99 5.80 -3.80 22.57
N GLY A 100 4.76 -4.53 22.13
CA GLY A 100 4.38 -5.82 22.73
C GLY A 100 5.48 -6.88 22.63
N TRP A 101 6.01 -7.13 21.42
CA TRP A 101 7.09 -8.11 21.25
C TRP A 101 8.43 -7.59 21.76
N MET A 102 8.68 -6.27 21.73
CA MET A 102 9.88 -5.68 22.32
C MET A 102 9.93 -5.89 23.84
N LEU A 103 8.80 -5.80 24.54
CA LEU A 103 8.72 -6.11 25.97
C LEU A 103 9.02 -7.59 26.24
N MET A 104 8.46 -8.51 25.45
CA MET A 104 8.79 -9.94 25.54
C MET A 104 10.26 -10.22 25.25
N ALA A 105 10.83 -9.59 24.22
CA ALA A 105 12.24 -9.73 23.89
C ALA A 105 13.14 -9.21 25.03
N THR A 106 12.78 -8.06 25.60
CA THR A 106 13.49 -7.48 26.76
C THR A 106 13.45 -8.43 27.96
N ALA A 107 12.28 -8.99 28.29
CA ALA A 107 12.16 -10.00 29.34
C ALA A 107 13.02 -11.24 29.03
N GLY A 108 13.03 -11.68 27.77
CA GLY A 108 13.87 -12.78 27.29
C GLY A 108 15.38 -12.52 27.42
N VAL A 109 15.84 -11.28 27.28
CA VAL A 109 17.25 -10.90 27.51
C VAL A 109 17.64 -11.11 28.96
N PHE A 110 16.76 -10.75 29.90
CA PHE A 110 17.04 -10.88 31.34
C PHE A 110 16.79 -12.28 31.90
N LEU A 111 16.10 -13.16 31.16
CA LEU A 111 15.73 -14.50 31.65
C LEU A 111 16.94 -15.36 32.04
N PRO A 112 18.03 -15.48 31.25
CA PRO A 112 19.20 -16.27 31.65
C PRO A 112 19.86 -15.74 32.92
N ALA A 113 19.93 -14.41 33.08
CA ALA A 113 20.48 -13.80 34.29
C ALA A 113 19.64 -14.15 35.54
N LEU A 114 18.31 -14.14 35.41
CA LEU A 114 17.41 -14.58 36.48
C LEU A 114 17.61 -16.07 36.83
N LEU A 115 17.74 -16.93 35.82
CA LEU A 115 17.97 -18.37 36.01
C LEU A 115 19.33 -18.66 36.68
N SER A 116 20.36 -17.86 36.38
CA SER A 116 21.67 -17.94 37.05
C SER A 116 21.59 -17.57 38.53
N ILE A 117 20.79 -16.57 38.91
CA ILE A 117 20.64 -16.16 40.32
C ILE A 117 20.06 -17.30 41.17
N ILE A 118 19.08 -18.04 40.64
CA ILE A 118 18.44 -19.16 41.33
C ILE A 118 19.19 -20.49 41.14
N HIS A 119 20.39 -20.47 40.55
CA HIS A 119 21.24 -21.65 40.32
C HIS A 119 20.53 -22.76 39.52
N PHE A 120 19.62 -22.39 38.62
CA PHE A 120 18.79 -23.35 37.88
C PHE A 120 19.62 -24.24 36.94
N LEU A 121 20.75 -23.76 36.44
CA LEU A 121 21.60 -24.47 35.48
C LEU A 121 22.73 -25.29 36.14
N ASP A 122 22.82 -25.30 37.47
CA ASP A 122 23.93 -25.95 38.21
C ASP A 122 23.95 -27.47 38.07
N PHE A 123 22.84 -28.08 37.65
CA PHE A 123 22.80 -29.51 37.31
C PHE A 123 23.61 -29.85 36.06
N LEU A 124 23.97 -28.85 35.24
CA LEU A 124 24.78 -29.01 34.03
C LEU A 124 26.25 -28.68 34.32
N PRO A 125 27.22 -29.41 33.72
CA PRO A 125 28.62 -29.00 33.74
C PRO A 125 28.83 -27.64 33.03
N GLY A 126 29.79 -26.84 33.52
CA GLY A 126 30.02 -25.45 33.06
C GLY A 126 30.06 -25.21 31.54
N PRO A 127 30.72 -26.06 30.72
CA PRO A 127 30.70 -25.91 29.26
C PRO A 127 29.28 -25.98 28.67
N TYR A 128 28.42 -26.86 29.19
CA TYR A 128 27.04 -27.00 28.73
C TYR A 128 26.19 -25.80 29.16
N GLN A 129 26.41 -25.23 30.34
CA GLN A 129 25.73 -24.00 30.77
C GLN A 129 26.02 -22.85 29.79
N THR A 130 27.29 -22.69 29.41
CA THR A 130 27.72 -21.67 28.44
C THR A 130 27.07 -21.91 27.07
N ALA A 131 27.05 -23.15 26.60
CA ALA A 131 26.40 -23.51 25.34
C ALA A 131 24.90 -23.20 25.33
N VAL A 132 24.19 -23.47 26.43
CA VAL A 132 22.77 -23.15 26.60
C VAL A 132 22.53 -21.64 26.58
N MET A 133 23.37 -20.85 27.26
CA MET A 133 23.25 -19.38 27.22
C MET A 133 23.45 -18.83 25.81
N ILE A 134 24.47 -19.28 25.10
CA ILE A 134 24.72 -18.87 23.71
C ILE A 134 23.53 -19.26 22.83
N GLY A 135 23.04 -20.50 22.95
CA GLY A 135 21.88 -20.99 22.21
C GLY A 135 20.63 -20.14 22.46
N TRP A 136 20.37 -19.77 23.72
CA TRP A 136 19.25 -18.90 24.09
C TRP A 136 19.33 -17.54 23.41
N TYR A 137 20.48 -16.86 23.48
CA TYR A 137 20.65 -15.56 22.85
C TYR A 137 20.59 -15.62 21.32
N LEU A 138 21.02 -16.72 20.69
CA LEU A 138 20.86 -16.93 19.26
C LEU A 138 19.38 -17.07 18.86
N VAL A 139 18.60 -17.85 19.61
CA VAL A 139 17.15 -17.98 19.39
C VAL A 139 16.45 -16.63 19.60
N LEU A 140 16.80 -15.91 20.67
CA LEU A 140 16.24 -14.59 20.96
C LEU A 140 16.57 -13.57 19.87
N LEU A 141 17.80 -13.57 19.37
CA LEU A 141 18.21 -12.73 18.25
C LEU A 141 17.41 -13.06 16.98
N GLY A 142 17.25 -14.35 16.67
CA GLY A 142 16.42 -14.81 15.56
C GLY A 142 14.99 -14.30 15.65
N PHE A 143 14.38 -14.40 16.84
CA PHE A 143 13.03 -13.88 17.10
C PHE A 143 12.93 -12.36 16.92
N ILE A 144 13.90 -11.58 17.44
CA ILE A 144 13.93 -10.12 17.29
C ILE A 144 14.03 -9.73 15.82
N VAL A 145 14.95 -10.35 15.08
CA VAL A 145 15.16 -10.08 13.66
C VAL A 145 13.93 -10.44 12.85
N GLU A 146 13.35 -11.63 13.06
CA GLU A 146 12.13 -12.05 12.38
C GLU A 146 10.95 -11.09 12.64
N SER A 147 10.72 -10.73 13.90
CA SER A 147 9.63 -9.81 14.28
C SER A 147 9.80 -8.42 13.64
N PHE A 148 11.02 -7.89 13.67
CA PHE A 148 11.35 -6.61 13.06
C PHE A 148 11.18 -6.65 11.53
N LEU A 149 11.63 -7.72 10.86
CA LEU A 149 11.51 -7.82 9.41
C LEU A 149 10.05 -7.95 8.98
N LYS A 150 9.22 -8.72 9.69
CA LYS A 150 7.78 -8.80 9.41
C LYS A 150 7.13 -7.41 9.45
N TRP A 151 7.37 -6.66 10.52
CA TRP A 151 6.84 -5.29 10.64
C TRP A 151 7.38 -4.33 9.56
N PHE A 152 8.67 -4.43 9.25
CA PHE A 152 9.33 -3.53 8.31
C PHE A 152 8.90 -3.76 6.85
N TYR A 153 8.68 -5.01 6.47
CA TYR A 153 8.39 -5.38 5.08
C TYR A 153 6.89 -5.46 4.76
N ASN A 154 6.01 -5.53 5.76
CA ASN A 154 4.57 -5.44 5.53
C ASN A 154 4.18 -4.01 5.13
N VAL A 155 3.61 -3.87 3.94
CA VAL A 155 3.25 -2.57 3.34
C VAL A 155 1.90 -2.67 2.66
N TYR A 156 1.05 -1.69 2.91
CA TYR A 156 -0.24 -1.52 2.24
C TYR A 156 -0.15 -0.36 1.26
N ILE A 157 -0.67 -0.55 0.04
CA ILE A 157 -0.60 0.44 -1.03
C ILE A 157 -2.01 0.67 -1.55
N ILE A 158 -2.40 1.93 -1.65
CA ILE A 158 -3.67 2.36 -2.25
C ILE A 158 -3.33 3.12 -3.53
N THR A 159 -3.84 2.64 -4.65
CA THR A 159 -3.76 3.31 -5.95
C THR A 159 -5.11 3.88 -6.34
N ASP A 160 -5.19 4.51 -7.51
CA ASP A 160 -6.43 4.98 -8.14
C ASP A 160 -7.27 3.85 -8.76
N GLU A 161 -6.74 2.63 -8.84
CA GLU A 161 -7.43 1.48 -9.46
C GLU A 161 -7.73 0.36 -8.45
N ARG A 162 -6.87 0.20 -7.44
CA ARG A 162 -6.90 -0.95 -6.53
C ARG A 162 -6.22 -0.67 -5.20
N VAL A 163 -6.54 -1.52 -4.25
CA VAL A 163 -5.77 -1.71 -3.01
C VAL A 163 -4.87 -2.91 -3.17
N ILE A 164 -3.64 -2.80 -2.66
CA ILE A 164 -2.62 -3.84 -2.69
C ILE A 164 -2.12 -4.05 -1.27
N ASP A 165 -2.08 -5.30 -0.86
CA ASP A 165 -1.56 -5.75 0.40
C ASP A 165 -0.33 -6.64 0.15
N VAL A 166 0.79 -6.29 0.77
CA VAL A 166 2.06 -6.98 0.62
C VAL A 166 2.49 -7.47 1.99
N ASP A 167 2.27 -8.78 2.21
CA ASP A 167 2.57 -9.46 3.46
C ASP A 167 3.80 -10.35 3.33
N PHE A 168 4.69 -10.26 4.31
CA PHE A 168 5.84 -11.14 4.44
C PHE A 168 5.62 -12.10 5.60
N SER A 169 5.12 -13.30 5.32
CA SER A 169 4.91 -14.32 6.36
C SER A 169 6.22 -14.92 6.86
N SER A 170 7.27 -14.94 6.03
CA SER A 170 8.62 -15.34 6.39
C SER A 170 9.65 -14.63 5.50
N LEU A 171 10.93 -14.74 5.82
CA LEU A 171 12.03 -14.16 5.04
C LEU A 171 12.06 -14.64 3.57
N LEU A 172 11.49 -15.83 3.30
CA LEU A 172 11.48 -16.45 1.98
C LEU A 172 10.09 -16.44 1.32
N TYR A 173 9.03 -16.08 2.05
CA TYR A 173 7.67 -16.15 1.55
C TYR A 173 6.99 -14.79 1.66
N ARG A 174 6.54 -14.29 0.50
CA ARG A 174 5.78 -13.06 0.37
C ARG A 174 4.46 -13.36 -0.34
N ASP A 175 3.38 -12.90 0.26
CA ASP A 175 2.06 -12.86 -0.36
C ASP A 175 1.82 -11.45 -0.91
N ILE A 176 1.27 -11.36 -2.12
CA ILE A 176 0.82 -10.10 -2.71
C ILE A 176 -0.63 -10.29 -3.08
N SER A 177 -1.50 -9.62 -2.33
CA SER A 177 -2.93 -9.59 -2.57
C SER A 177 -3.29 -8.25 -3.19
N SER A 178 -4.24 -8.24 -4.12
CA SER A 178 -4.78 -6.99 -4.65
C SER A 178 -6.26 -7.11 -4.94
N ALA A 179 -7.02 -6.07 -4.65
CA ALA A 179 -8.43 -5.94 -5.01
C ALA A 179 -8.68 -4.60 -5.68
N LYS A 180 -9.42 -4.63 -6.79
CA LYS A 180 -9.83 -3.39 -7.46
C LYS A 180 -10.77 -2.60 -6.58
N ILE A 181 -10.68 -1.27 -6.66
CA ILE A 181 -11.55 -0.36 -5.90
C ILE A 181 -13.01 -0.64 -6.19
N ASP A 182 -13.34 -0.97 -7.44
CA ASP A 182 -14.70 -1.29 -7.86
C ASP A 182 -15.28 -2.62 -7.33
N ARG A 183 -14.47 -3.43 -6.66
CA ARG A 183 -14.90 -4.67 -5.99
C ARG A 183 -14.98 -4.53 -4.48
N ILE A 184 -14.65 -3.35 -3.94
CA ILE A 184 -14.79 -3.06 -2.52
C ILE A 184 -16.27 -2.82 -2.23
N GLU A 185 -16.82 -3.53 -1.25
CA GLU A 185 -18.22 -3.42 -0.84
C GLU A 185 -18.37 -2.57 0.42
N ASP A 186 -17.49 -2.80 1.40
CA ASP A 186 -17.49 -2.08 2.67
C ASP A 186 -16.08 -1.84 3.17
N VAL A 187 -15.90 -0.72 3.89
CA VAL A 187 -14.64 -0.34 4.53
C VAL A 187 -14.93 0.10 5.95
N THR A 188 -14.41 -0.65 6.91
CA THR A 188 -14.64 -0.42 8.33
C THR A 188 -13.32 -0.15 9.05
N ALA A 189 -13.26 0.95 9.81
CA ALA A 189 -12.14 1.24 10.71
C ALA A 189 -12.40 0.68 12.11
N GLN A 190 -11.41 -0.04 12.65
CA GLN A 190 -11.42 -0.58 14.00
C GLN A 190 -10.26 0.00 14.81
N THR A 191 -10.58 0.66 15.92
CA THR A 191 -9.57 1.17 16.87
C THR A 191 -9.80 0.48 18.21
N ALA A 192 -8.90 -0.42 18.59
CA ALA A 192 -9.04 -1.23 19.80
C ALA A 192 -8.00 -0.84 20.85
N GLY A 193 -8.45 -0.43 22.04
CA GLY A 193 -7.61 -0.19 23.21
C GLY A 193 -7.14 1.26 23.41
N PHE A 194 -6.65 1.54 24.61
CA PHE A 194 -6.26 2.88 25.04
C PHE A 194 -5.08 3.46 24.23
N LEU A 195 -4.06 2.64 23.96
CA LEU A 195 -2.88 3.08 23.20
C LEU A 195 -3.23 3.42 21.75
N SER A 196 -4.10 2.62 21.13
CA SER A 196 -4.60 2.84 19.76
C SER A 196 -5.36 4.16 19.64
N ALA A 197 -6.19 4.49 20.64
CA ALA A 197 -6.89 5.77 20.70
C ALA A 197 -5.95 6.97 20.98
N LEU A 198 -4.93 6.79 21.81
CA LEU A 198 -3.99 7.85 22.17
C LEU A 198 -3.02 8.19 21.03
N PHE A 199 -2.54 7.19 20.29
CA PHE A 199 -1.59 7.35 19.20
C PHE A 199 -2.24 7.35 17.80
N ASP A 200 -3.58 7.31 17.74
CA ASP A 200 -4.38 7.30 16.50
C ASP A 200 -3.92 6.27 15.46
N PHE A 201 -3.82 5.01 15.90
CA PHE A 201 -3.58 3.87 15.02
C PHE A 201 -4.66 2.80 15.20
N GLY A 202 -4.92 2.02 14.15
CA GLY A 202 -5.93 0.97 14.19
C GLY A 202 -5.87 0.07 12.98
N THR A 203 -6.87 -0.78 12.81
CA THR A 203 -7.00 -1.68 11.67
C THR A 203 -8.12 -1.19 10.76
N VAL A 204 -7.87 -1.15 9.45
CA VAL A 204 -8.92 -0.94 8.44
C VAL A 204 -9.21 -2.26 7.76
N VAL A 205 -10.46 -2.70 7.86
CA VAL A 205 -10.96 -3.94 7.27
C VAL A 205 -11.72 -3.57 6.00
N ILE A 206 -11.33 -4.18 4.89
CA ILE A 206 -11.88 -3.94 3.55
C ILE A 206 -12.52 -5.23 3.08
N GLN A 207 -13.84 -5.20 2.91
CA GLN A 207 -14.61 -6.33 2.42
C GLN A 207 -14.81 -6.17 0.91
N THR A 208 -14.61 -7.28 0.20
CA THR A 208 -14.73 -7.30 -1.26
C THR A 208 -15.81 -8.28 -1.68
N ALA A 209 -16.36 -8.08 -2.87
CA ALA A 209 -17.35 -8.96 -3.49
C ALA A 209 -16.84 -10.39 -3.76
N ALA A 210 -15.57 -10.69 -3.47
CA ALA A 210 -15.01 -12.02 -3.56
C ALA A 210 -15.36 -12.83 -2.30
N GLU A 211 -15.91 -14.03 -2.50
CA GLU A 211 -16.49 -14.90 -1.46
C GLU A 211 -15.55 -15.25 -0.27
N ARG A 212 -14.24 -15.00 -0.37
CA ARG A 212 -13.25 -15.38 0.66
C ARG A 212 -12.10 -14.39 0.89
N ARG A 213 -12.07 -13.21 0.27
CA ARG A 213 -10.89 -12.32 0.37
C ARG A 213 -11.27 -11.01 1.06
N GLU A 214 -11.03 -10.99 2.37
CA GLU A 214 -11.02 -9.80 3.21
C GLU A 214 -9.59 -9.26 3.26
N PHE A 215 -9.42 -7.94 3.18
CA PHE A 215 -8.13 -7.28 3.31
C PHE A 215 -8.09 -6.55 4.65
N GLU A 216 -6.99 -6.71 5.39
CA GLU A 216 -6.84 -6.12 6.72
C GLU A 216 -5.57 -5.27 6.80
N PHE A 217 -5.75 -3.96 6.82
CA PHE A 217 -4.66 -3.02 6.99
C PHE A 217 -4.40 -2.84 8.48
N ASN A 218 -3.53 -3.69 9.02
CA ASN A 218 -3.33 -3.84 10.45
C ASN A 218 -2.43 -2.76 11.04
N GLY A 219 -2.89 -2.11 12.11
CA GLY A 219 -2.08 -1.16 12.89
C GLY A 219 -1.60 0.07 12.12
N ILE A 220 -2.38 0.55 11.15
CA ILE A 220 -2.06 1.73 10.34
C ILE A 220 -2.33 3.04 11.09
N PRO A 221 -1.57 4.11 10.81
CA PRO A 221 -1.86 5.45 11.35
C PRO A 221 -3.11 6.06 10.71
N HIS A 222 -3.88 6.81 11.50
CA HIS A 222 -5.08 7.53 11.08
C HIS A 222 -6.12 6.65 10.34
N PRO A 223 -6.60 5.54 10.93
CA PRO A 223 -7.48 4.59 10.25
C PRO A 223 -8.77 5.25 9.71
N ALA A 224 -9.34 6.20 10.47
CA ALA A 224 -10.53 6.94 10.03
C ALA A 224 -10.32 7.71 8.73
N LYS A 225 -9.15 8.35 8.56
CA LYS A 225 -8.81 9.09 7.33
C LYS A 225 -8.64 8.16 6.14
N VAL A 226 -8.07 6.98 6.37
CA VAL A 226 -7.89 5.96 5.34
C VAL A 226 -9.24 5.40 4.88
N THR A 227 -10.17 5.16 5.80
CA THR A 227 -11.54 4.74 5.44
C THR A 227 -12.26 5.80 4.63
N THR A 228 -12.19 7.08 5.03
CA THR A 228 -12.78 8.17 4.26
C THR A 228 -12.17 8.30 2.86
N LEU A 229 -10.85 8.16 2.73
CA LEU A 229 -10.17 8.12 1.44
C LEU A 229 -10.67 6.98 0.55
N LEU A 230 -10.79 5.76 1.09
CA LEU A 230 -11.27 4.62 0.31
C LEU A 230 -12.70 4.83 -0.17
N ASN A 231 -13.57 5.40 0.67
CA ASN A 231 -14.93 5.77 0.25
C ASN A 231 -14.95 6.84 -0.84
N ASP A 232 -14.11 7.88 -0.74
CA ASP A 232 -13.95 8.90 -1.79
C ASP A 232 -13.53 8.25 -3.13
N LEU A 233 -12.64 7.24 -3.08
CA LEU A 233 -12.16 6.52 -4.26
C LEU A 233 -13.23 5.63 -4.88
N ILE A 234 -14.02 4.93 -4.07
CA ILE A 234 -15.15 4.12 -4.55
C ILE A 234 -16.17 5.00 -5.28
N LEU A 235 -16.51 6.17 -4.71
CA LEU A 235 -17.43 7.11 -5.33
C LEU A 235 -16.91 7.67 -6.66
N GLU A 236 -15.62 8.00 -6.75
CA GLU A 236 -15.05 8.50 -8.01
C GLU A 236 -15.04 7.41 -9.09
N GLU A 237 -14.70 6.17 -8.74
CA GLU A 237 -14.74 5.02 -9.65
C GLU A 237 -16.18 4.76 -10.17
N GLU A 238 -17.20 4.89 -9.31
CA GLU A 238 -18.60 4.83 -9.74
C GLU A 238 -18.96 5.96 -10.71
N ARG A 239 -18.51 7.20 -10.44
CA ARG A 239 -18.74 8.35 -11.33
C ARG A 239 -18.07 8.15 -12.68
N GLU A 240 -16.83 7.68 -12.72
CA GLU A 240 -16.11 7.39 -13.96
C GLU A 240 -16.83 6.32 -14.79
N LYS A 241 -17.39 5.28 -14.15
CA LYS A 241 -18.20 4.26 -14.84
C LYS A 241 -19.50 4.82 -15.42
N LEU A 242 -20.12 5.79 -14.75
CA LEU A 242 -21.31 6.47 -15.25
C LEU A 242 -20.96 7.41 -16.41
N GLU A 243 -19.90 8.21 -16.28
CA GLU A 243 -19.44 9.15 -17.31
C GLU A 243 -18.93 8.39 -18.56
N GLY A 244 -18.21 7.28 -18.38
CA GLY A 244 -17.73 6.42 -19.47
C GLY A 244 -18.82 5.64 -20.21
N ARG A 245 -20.01 5.48 -19.63
CA ARG A 245 -21.21 4.94 -20.33
C ARG A 245 -21.97 5.99 -21.12
N VAL A 246 -21.71 7.27 -20.88
CA VAL A 246 -22.47 8.41 -21.44
C VAL A 246 -21.77 9.02 -22.66
N ILE A 247 -20.57 8.53 -23.01
CA ILE A 247 -19.79 8.94 -24.20
C ILE A 247 -19.90 7.85 -25.27
#